data_AF-A0A1V4RF50-F1
#
_entry.id   AF-A0A1V4RF50-F1
#
_cell.length_a   1.000
_cell.length_b   1.000
_cell.length_c   1.000
_cell.angle_alpha   90.00
_cell.angle_beta   90.00
_cell.angle_gamma   90.00
#
_symmetry.space_group_name_H-M   'P 1'
#
loop_
_entity.id
_entity.type
_entity.pdbx_description
1 polymer ?
#
loop_
_entity_poly.entity_id
_entity_poly.type
_entity_poly.pdbx_seq_one_letter_code
_entity_poly.pdbx_strand_id
1 'polypeptide(L)'
;MKKILVLTLIAMCSYSVFAFELNTLIDSPTAGLMQKGEAEIAAKLYKNNGLVLGTKIGLFPRFMLGVNYGAEQVVGNENPLWHDRVEFNCKLR
;
A
#
# COMPACT_ATOMS: atom_id res chain seq x y z
N MET A 1 33.30 -2.77 33.01
CA MET A 1 33.52 -2.91 31.55
C MET A 1 32.44 -3.75 30.86
N LYS A 2 32.17 -4.99 31.30
CA LYS A 2 31.16 -5.87 30.67
C LYS A 2 29.73 -5.27 30.61
N LYS A 3 29.27 -4.61 31.68
CA LYS A 3 27.94 -3.96 31.72
C LYS A 3 27.79 -2.78 30.75
N ILE A 4 28.87 -2.02 30.53
CA ILE A 4 28.91 -0.90 29.58
C ILE A 4 28.81 -1.44 28.15
N LEU A 5 29.54 -2.51 27.85
CA LEU A 5 29.54 -3.17 26.55
C LEU A 5 28.16 -3.76 26.19
N VAL A 6 27.46 -4.33 27.16
CA VAL A 6 26.07 -4.80 26.98
C VAL A 6 25.13 -3.64 26.68
N LEU A 7 25.27 -2.51 27.38
CA LEU A 7 24.48 -1.29 27.13
C LEU A 7 24.74 -0.70 25.74
N THR A 8 25.98 -0.73 25.26
CA THR A 8 26.32 -0.25 23.91
C THR A 8 25.75 -1.15 22.83
N LEU A 9 25.77 -2.47 23.04
CA LEU A 9 25.21 -3.45 22.11
C LEU A 9 23.69 -3.30 21.98
N ILE A 10 22.98 -3.09 23.09
CA ILE A 10 21.53 -2.86 23.09
C ILE A 10 21.19 -1.56 22.36
N ALA A 11 21.96 -0.50 22.55
CA ALA A 11 21.77 0.77 21.85
C ALA A 11 21.98 0.66 20.32
N MET A 12 22.92 -0.18 19.87
CA MET A 12 23.15 -0.41 18.43
C MET A 12 22.04 -1.24 17.76
N CYS A 13 21.40 -2.16 18.49
CA CYS A 13 20.26 -2.93 17.96
C CYS A 13 19.01 -2.07 17.71
N SER A 14 18.88 -0.91 18.35
CA SER A 14 17.69 -0.04 18.23
C SER A 14 17.57 0.73 16.91
N TYR A 15 18.56 0.67 16.01
CA TYR A 15 18.63 1.56 14.83
C TYR A 15 17.89 1.05 13.57
N SER A 16 17.21 -0.10 13.62
CA SER A 16 16.54 -0.65 12.43
C SER A 16 15.07 -0.26 12.36
N VAL A 17 14.77 1.04 12.22
CA VAL A 17 13.42 1.50 11.89
C VAL A 17 13.35 1.71 10.38
N PHE A 18 12.87 0.71 9.66
CA PHE A 18 12.46 0.90 8.26
C PHE A 18 11.14 1.67 8.27
N ALA A 19 11.18 2.92 7.80
CA ALA A 19 9.98 3.72 7.60
C ALA A 19 9.42 3.41 6.19
N PHE A 20 8.18 2.96 6.12
CA PHE A 20 7.47 2.80 4.85
C PHE A 20 7.27 4.17 4.20
N GLU A 21 7.52 4.26 2.90
CA GLU A 21 7.22 5.46 2.14
C GLU A 21 5.71 5.60 1.96
N LEU A 22 5.18 6.81 2.16
CA LEU A 22 3.77 7.09 1.86
C LEU A 22 3.60 7.02 0.34
N ASN A 23 2.80 6.08 -0.18
CA ASN A 23 2.60 5.85 -1.62
C ASN A 23 1.47 6.69 -2.25
N THR A 24 0.47 7.11 -1.48
CA THR A 24 -0.72 7.81 -1.99
C THR A 24 -1.26 8.75 -0.92
N LEU A 25 -1.61 9.97 -1.32
CA LEU A 25 -2.25 10.98 -0.49
C LEU A 25 -3.72 11.11 -0.90
N ILE A 26 -4.62 10.44 -0.19
CA ILE A 26 -6.06 10.32 -0.51
C ILE A 26 -6.26 9.78 -1.93
N ASP A 27 -6.22 10.66 -2.94
CA ASP A 27 -6.40 10.35 -4.36
C ASP A 27 -5.18 10.72 -5.24
N SER A 28 -4.18 11.39 -4.67
CA SER A 28 -2.99 11.83 -5.41
C SER A 28 -1.79 10.90 -5.18
N PRO A 29 -1.10 10.45 -6.23
CA PRO A 29 0.12 9.66 -6.06
C PRO A 29 1.26 10.52 -5.50
N THR A 30 2.00 9.98 -4.54
CA THR A 30 3.26 10.59 -4.06
C THR A 30 4.45 10.06 -4.86
N ALA A 31 5.64 10.63 -4.61
CA ALA A 31 6.92 10.09 -5.10
C ALA A 31 7.37 8.80 -4.38
N GLY A 32 6.60 8.33 -3.39
CA GLY A 32 6.89 7.12 -2.62
C GLY A 32 6.71 5.86 -3.46
N LEU A 33 7.60 4.89 -3.23
CA LEU A 33 7.62 3.59 -3.90
C LEU A 33 7.68 2.43 -2.92
N MET A 34 7.01 1.35 -3.30
CA MET A 34 7.11 0.07 -2.60
C MET A 34 8.45 -0.61 -2.91
N GLN A 35 9.12 -1.10 -1.87
CA GLN A 35 10.33 -1.90 -2.02
C GLN A 35 10.01 -3.28 -2.58
N LYS A 36 11.00 -3.93 -3.18
CA LYS A 36 10.84 -5.28 -3.74
C LYS A 36 10.33 -6.24 -2.66
N GLY A 37 9.19 -6.89 -2.93
CA GLY A 37 8.57 -7.85 -2.02
C GLY A 37 7.53 -7.25 -1.07
N GLU A 38 7.36 -5.94 -1.04
CA GLU A 38 6.26 -5.31 -0.32
C GLU A 38 4.94 -5.49 -1.06
N ALA A 39 3.85 -5.64 -0.30
CA ALA A 39 2.49 -5.74 -0.81
C ALA A 39 1.56 -4.82 -0.01
N GLU A 40 0.60 -4.19 -0.68
CA GLU A 40 -0.39 -3.29 -0.11
C GLU A 40 -1.77 -3.75 -0.59
N ILE A 41 -2.72 -3.89 0.32
CA ILE A 41 -4.14 -4.09 0.00
C ILE A 41 -4.87 -2.83 0.44
N ALA A 42 -5.66 -2.26 -0.47
CA ALA A 42 -6.43 -1.05 -0.22
C ALA A 42 -7.91 -1.30 -0.48
N ALA A 43 -8.76 -0.72 0.36
CA ALA A 43 -10.19 -0.67 0.17
C ALA A 43 -10.64 0.79 0.24
N LYS A 44 -11.36 1.25 -0.78
CA LYS A 44 -11.91 2.61 -0.84
C LYS A 44 -13.41 2.55 -0.96
N LEU A 45 -14.10 3.13 0.02
CA LEU A 45 -15.53 3.38 -0.04
C LEU A 45 -15.80 4.76 -0.63
N TYR A 46 -16.82 4.87 -1.49
CA TYR A 46 -17.24 6.13 -2.09
C TYR A 46 -18.78 6.19 -2.21
N LYS A 47 -19.29 7.24 -2.87
CA LYS A 47 -20.75 7.47 -3.04
C LYS A 47 -21.44 6.25 -3.69
N ASN A 48 -22.78 6.21 -3.59
CA ASN A 48 -23.62 5.14 -4.15
C ASN A 48 -23.27 3.72 -3.64
N ASN A 49 -22.84 3.64 -2.38
CA ASN A 49 -22.45 2.37 -1.75
C ASN A 49 -21.34 1.66 -2.55
N GLY A 50 -20.46 2.46 -3.15
CA GLY A 50 -19.37 1.98 -3.99
C GLY A 50 -18.17 1.52 -3.18
N LEU A 51 -17.56 0.43 -3.63
CA LEU A 51 -16.35 -0.15 -3.08
C LEU A 51 -15.36 -0.43 -4.21
N VAL A 52 -14.14 0.07 -4.06
CA VAL A 52 -12.98 -0.33 -4.88
C VAL A 52 -12.01 -1.09 -3.99
N LEU A 53 -11.62 -2.28 -4.44
CA LEU A 53 -10.53 -3.05 -3.86
C LEU A 53 -9.31 -2.96 -4.76
N GLY A 54 -8.15 -2.76 -4.15
CA GLY A 54 -6.88 -2.59 -4.84
C GLY A 54 -5.80 -3.42 -4.21
N THR A 55 -4.86 -3.89 -5.03
CA THR A 55 -3.62 -4.49 -4.55
C THR A 55 -2.45 -3.89 -5.31
N LYS A 56 -1.37 -3.57 -4.60
CA LYS A 56 -0.11 -3.11 -5.17
C LYS A 56 1.03 -3.98 -4.66
N ILE A 57 2.04 -4.16 -5.50
CA ILE A 57 3.26 -4.90 -5.16
C ILE A 57 4.49 -4.12 -5.62
N GLY A 58 5.54 -4.13 -4.80
CA GLY A 58 6.88 -3.75 -5.24
C GLY A 58 7.51 -4.93 -5.99
N LEU A 59 7.46 -4.91 -7.33
CA LEU A 59 7.87 -6.05 -8.15
C LEU A 59 9.40 -6.09 -8.35
N PHE A 60 10.02 -4.94 -8.62
CA PHE A 60 11.47 -4.78 -8.76
C PHE A 60 11.97 -3.58 -7.95
N PRO A 61 13.29 -3.45 -7.71
CA PRO A 61 13.82 -2.22 -7.12
C PRO A 61 13.36 -1.02 -7.95
N ARG A 62 12.74 -0.04 -7.28
CA ARG A 62 12.21 1.20 -7.88
C ARG A 62 11.07 1.02 -8.89
N PHE A 63 10.44 -0.15 -8.93
CA PHE A 63 9.27 -0.40 -9.77
C PHE A 63 8.16 -1.11 -9.00
N MET A 64 6.98 -0.49 -9.00
CA MET A 64 5.78 -1.06 -8.41
C MET A 64 4.64 -1.13 -9.42
N LEU A 65 3.77 -2.11 -9.23
CA LEU A 65 2.59 -2.39 -10.05
C LEU A 65 1.40 -2.60 -9.14
N GLY A 66 0.22 -2.15 -9.57
CA GLY A 66 -1.03 -2.40 -8.87
C GLY A 66 -2.21 -2.58 -9.80
N VAL A 67 -3.25 -3.20 -9.25
CA VAL A 67 -4.51 -3.48 -9.90
C VAL A 67 -5.66 -3.12 -8.96
N ASN A 68 -6.70 -2.49 -9.49
CA ASN A 68 -7.88 -2.08 -8.75
C ASN A 68 -9.14 -2.48 -9.51
N TYR A 69 -10.15 -2.95 -8.79
CA TYR A 69 -11.46 -3.24 -9.35
C TYR A 69 -12.55 -3.04 -8.30
N GLY A 70 -13.77 -2.76 -8.74
CA GLY A 70 -14.84 -2.39 -7.83
C GLY A 70 -16.22 -2.41 -8.47
N ALA A 71 -17.19 -2.03 -7.66
CA ALA A 71 -18.59 -1.92 -8.03
C ALA A 71 -19.29 -0.84 -7.20
N GLU A 72 -20.41 -0.35 -7.71
CA GLU A 72 -21.42 0.41 -6.94
C GLU A 72 -22.48 -0.54 -6.37
N GLN A 73 -23.30 -0.05 -5.43
CA GLN A 73 -24.38 -0.82 -4.81
C GLN A 73 -23.90 -2.12 -4.13
N VAL A 74 -22.65 -2.13 -3.64
CA VAL A 74 -22.05 -3.33 -3.01
C VAL A 74 -22.60 -3.56 -1.61
N VAL A 75 -23.00 -2.49 -0.94
CA VAL A 75 -23.59 -2.55 0.41
C VAL A 75 -25.09 -2.30 0.29
N GLY A 76 -25.92 -3.27 0.72
CA GLY A 76 -27.37 -3.13 0.73
C GLY A 76 -28.08 -4.36 0.16
N ASN A 77 -29.32 -4.16 -0.31
CA ASN A 77 -30.17 -5.21 -0.88
C ASN A 77 -30.23 -5.15 -2.42
N GLU A 78 -29.51 -4.23 -3.04
CA GLU A 78 -29.44 -4.08 -4.49
C GLU A 78 -28.40 -5.03 -5.09
N ASN A 79 -28.50 -5.29 -6.39
CA ASN A 79 -27.48 -6.07 -7.09
C ASN A 79 -26.26 -5.19 -7.37
N PRO A 80 -25.01 -5.65 -7.12
CA PRO A 80 -23.82 -4.87 -7.40
C PRO A 80 -23.71 -4.47 -8.87
N LEU A 81 -23.44 -3.19 -9.11
CA LEU A 81 -23.14 -2.64 -10.44
C LEU A 81 -21.63 -2.60 -10.62
N TRP A 82 -21.09 -3.65 -11.23
CA TRP A 82 -19.66 -3.78 -11.50
C TRP A 82 -19.15 -2.73 -12.48
N HIS A 83 -17.95 -2.20 -12.25
CA HIS A 83 -17.32 -1.31 -13.20
C HIS A 83 -16.95 -2.03 -14.49
N ASP A 84 -17.02 -1.33 -15.63
CA ASP A 84 -16.77 -1.93 -16.95
C ASP A 84 -15.31 -2.36 -17.16
N ARG A 85 -14.37 -1.88 -16.33
CA ARG A 85 -12.95 -2.14 -16.50
C ARG A 85 -12.22 -2.32 -15.18
N VAL A 86 -11.16 -3.09 -15.25
CA VAL A 86 -10.09 -3.17 -14.24
C VAL A 86 -9.11 -2.03 -14.48
N GLU A 87 -8.68 -1.37 -13.40
CA GLU A 87 -7.68 -0.30 -13.48
C GLU A 87 -6.31 -0.81 -13.03
N PHE A 88 -5.26 -0.37 -13.73
CA PHE A 88 -3.88 -0.69 -13.40
C PHE A 88 -3.13 0.58 -13.07
N ASN A 89 -2.20 0.50 -12.12
CA ASN A 89 -1.29 1.60 -11.80
C ASN A 89 0.15 1.06 -11.78
N CYS A 90 1.10 1.87 -12.22
CA CYS A 90 2.51 1.56 -12.09
C CYS A 90 3.28 2.83 -11.75
N LYS A 91 4.38 2.68 -11.01
CA LYS A 91 5.35 3.75 -10.80
C LYS A 91 6.75 3.22 -11.03
N LEU A 92 7.54 4.04 -11.70
CA LEU A 92 8.96 3.82 -11.95
C LEU A 92 9.70 5.08 -11.51
N ARG A 93 10.80 4.90 -10.78
CA ARG A 93 11.71 5.99 -10.43
C ARG A 93 13.09 5.72 -10.97
#